data_AF-A0A7Y1T8R9-F1
#
_entry.id   AF-A0A7Y1T8R9-F1
#
_cell.length_a   1.000
_cell.length_b   1.000
_cell.length_c   1.000
_cell.angle_alpha   90.00
_cell.angle_beta   90.00
_cell.angle_gamma   90.00
#
_symmetry.space_group_name_H-M   'P 1'
#
loop_
_entity.id
_entity.type
_entity.pdbx_description
1 polymer ?
#
loop_
_entity_poly.entity_id
_entity_poly.type
_entity_poly.pdbx_seq_one_letter_code
_entity_poly.pdbx_strand_id
1 'polypeptide(L)'
;MSEKQRGVTLVELVAVIVLLGVIGTGLVNFIGGSADAYREVLRRDEVAQVGRFAIERVSRELRSALSGSVRVSGNCVEFVPVLAASLYTDMPIAGLSAAADSFSIVSTVVPSTASRVAVYTLDAADVYGGSSHLRSFDVATASSAAGETTYDFSAPAQQFPEQSPGRRIYFVDQPV
;
A
#
# COMPACT_ATOMS: atom_id res chain seq x y z
N MET A 1 -61.34 1.67 62.26
CA MET A 1 -60.25 1.99 63.21
C MET A 1 -59.29 2.89 62.46
N SER A 2 -59.11 4.13 62.91
CA SER A 2 -58.27 5.12 62.23
C SER A 2 -56.81 4.88 62.63
N GLU A 3 -55.96 4.48 61.69
CA GLU A 3 -54.52 4.39 61.92
C GLU A 3 -53.96 5.80 62.16
N LYS A 4 -53.30 6.01 63.32
CA LYS A 4 -52.50 7.20 63.56
C LYS A 4 -51.27 7.14 62.66
N GLN A 5 -51.22 7.98 61.61
CA GLN A 5 -49.99 8.22 60.86
C GLN A 5 -48.89 8.69 61.81
N ARG A 6 -47.82 7.90 61.95
CA ARG A 6 -46.61 8.29 62.68
C ARG A 6 -45.78 9.19 61.76
N GLY A 7 -45.51 10.41 62.20
CA GLY A 7 -44.61 11.34 61.50
C GLY A 7 -43.14 10.92 61.65
N VAL A 8 -42.31 11.39 60.72
CA VAL A 8 -40.85 11.16 60.70
C VAL A 8 -40.17 12.09 61.72
N THR A 9 -39.15 11.61 62.42
CA THR A 9 -38.39 12.46 63.36
C THR A 9 -37.32 13.28 62.64
N LEU A 10 -36.91 14.41 63.23
CA LEU A 10 -35.87 15.27 62.64
C LEU A 10 -34.53 14.52 62.45
N VAL A 11 -34.19 13.62 63.39
CA VAL A 11 -32.97 12.79 63.31
C VAL A 11 -33.05 11.79 62.15
N GLU A 12 -34.23 11.20 61.91
CA GLU A 12 -34.46 10.27 60.81
C GLU A 12 -34.32 10.97 59.45
N LEU A 13 -34.85 12.18 59.31
CA LEU A 13 -34.69 13.00 58.09
C LEU A 13 -33.21 13.33 57.81
N VAL A 14 -32.46 13.75 58.84
CA VAL A 14 -31.03 14.07 58.70
C VAL A 14 -30.22 12.85 58.28
N ALA A 15 -30.47 11.69 58.90
CA ALA A 15 -29.79 10.44 58.54
C ALA A 15 -30.02 10.05 57.08
N VAL A 16 -31.25 10.21 56.57
CA VAL A 16 -31.60 9.92 55.17
C VAL A 16 -30.88 10.86 54.21
N ILE A 17 -30.83 12.17 54.49
CA ILE A 17 -30.13 13.13 53.62
C ILE A 17 -28.64 12.81 53.54
N VAL A 18 -28.01 12.47 54.66
CA VAL A 18 -26.59 12.08 54.70
C VAL A 18 -26.33 10.80 53.89
N LEU A 19 -27.16 9.77 54.08
CA LEU A 19 -27.07 8.52 53.32
C LEU A 19 -27.21 8.74 51.81
N LEU A 20 -28.20 9.53 51.40
CA LEU A 20 -28.42 9.88 49.99
C LEU A 20 -27.23 10.65 49.41
N GLY A 21 -26.60 11.55 50.17
CA GLY A 21 -25.40 12.27 49.74
C GLY A 21 -24.21 11.33 49.46
N VAL A 22 -23.96 10.38 50.37
CA VAL A 22 -22.86 9.41 50.22
C VAL A 22 -23.10 8.48 49.02
N ILE A 23 -24.32 7.95 48.88
CA ILE A 23 -24.65 7.05 47.77
C ILE A 23 -24.66 7.82 46.43
N GLY A 24 -25.25 9.01 46.41
CA GLY A 24 -25.36 9.83 45.21
C GLY A 24 -24.00 10.21 44.63
N THR A 25 -23.06 10.63 45.47
CA THR A 25 -21.69 10.94 45.04
C THR A 25 -20.95 9.71 44.51
N GLY A 26 -21.09 8.56 45.16
CA GLY A 26 -20.53 7.30 44.68
C GLY A 26 -21.06 6.90 43.29
N LEU A 27 -22.38 7.03 43.07
CA LEU A 27 -23.03 6.68 41.81
C LEU A 27 -22.59 7.61 40.67
N VAL A 28 -22.51 8.93 40.92
CA VAL A 28 -22.06 9.90 39.91
C VAL A 28 -20.63 9.60 39.48
N ASN A 29 -19.73 9.33 40.42
CA ASN A 29 -18.34 8.98 40.11
C ASN A 29 -18.23 7.66 39.35
N PHE A 30 -19.03 6.66 39.73
CA PHE A 30 -19.06 5.38 39.02
C PHE A 30 -19.52 5.54 37.57
N ILE A 31 -20.60 6.30 37.33
CA ILE A 31 -21.12 6.56 35.97
C ILE A 31 -20.09 7.35 35.16
N GLY A 32 -19.49 8.39 35.74
CA GLY A 32 -18.44 9.19 35.10
C GLY A 32 -17.22 8.34 34.70
N GLY A 33 -16.70 7.56 35.66
CA GLY A 33 -15.57 6.65 35.41
C GLY A 33 -15.88 5.59 34.36
N SER A 34 -17.11 5.07 34.32
CA SER A 34 -17.56 4.12 33.29
C SER A 34 -17.61 4.76 31.91
N ALA A 35 -18.12 6.00 31.82
CA ALA A 35 -18.18 6.75 30.57
C ALA A 35 -16.78 7.07 30.03
N ASP A 36 -15.84 7.44 30.90
CA ASP A 36 -14.46 7.74 30.52
C ASP A 36 -13.70 6.49 30.10
N ALA A 37 -13.89 5.36 30.80
CA ALA A 37 -13.33 4.08 30.39
C ALA A 37 -13.83 3.65 29.01
N TYR A 38 -15.13 3.83 28.74
CA TYR A 38 -15.72 3.53 27.43
C TYR A 38 -15.12 4.41 26.32
N ARG A 39 -14.96 5.71 26.57
CA ARG A 39 -14.31 6.64 25.62
C ARG A 39 -12.87 6.24 25.31
N GLU A 40 -12.10 5.84 26.31
CA GLU A 40 -10.72 5.41 26.09
C GLU A 40 -10.64 4.12 25.26
N VAL A 41 -11.58 3.18 25.45
CA VAL A 41 -11.71 1.98 24.60
C VAL A 41 -11.97 2.39 23.15
N LEU A 42 -12.92 3.30 22.91
CA LEU A 42 -13.22 3.78 21.56
C LEU A 42 -12.03 4.48 20.91
N ARG A 43 -11.35 5.36 21.64
CA ARG A 43 -10.18 6.10 21.11
C ARG A 43 -9.05 5.14 20.69
N ARG A 44 -8.82 4.08 21.46
CA ARG A 44 -7.82 3.06 21.11
C ARG A 44 -8.25 2.22 19.91
N ASP A 45 -9.53 1.86 19.84
CA ASP A 45 -10.06 1.10 18.71
C ASP A 45 -9.94 1.91 17.41
N GLU A 46 -10.28 3.20 17.43
CA GLU A 46 -10.14 4.09 16.28
C GLU A 46 -8.69 4.18 15.77
N VAL A 47 -7.72 4.43 16.66
CA VAL A 47 -6.30 4.50 16.27
C VAL A 47 -5.81 3.16 15.71
N ALA A 48 -6.23 2.05 16.31
CA ALA A 48 -5.86 0.72 15.83
C ALA A 48 -6.45 0.42 14.44
N GLN A 49 -7.71 0.82 14.19
CA GLN A 49 -8.36 0.65 12.89
C GLN A 49 -7.68 1.50 11.81
N VAL A 50 -7.38 2.76 12.09
CA VAL A 50 -6.65 3.64 11.15
C VAL A 50 -5.27 3.06 10.84
N GLY A 51 -4.54 2.57 11.85
CA GLY A 51 -3.24 1.94 11.66
C GLY A 51 -3.31 0.68 10.78
N ARG A 52 -4.28 -0.20 11.02
CA ARG A 52 -4.50 -1.41 10.20
C ARG A 52 -4.83 -1.05 8.75
N PHE A 53 -5.74 -0.10 8.55
CA PHE A 53 -6.10 0.37 7.22
C PHE A 53 -4.89 0.93 6.47
N ALA A 54 -4.06 1.75 7.13
CA ALA A 54 -2.85 2.30 6.52
C ALA A 54 -1.87 1.20 6.08
N ILE A 55 -1.63 0.20 6.94
CA ILE A 55 -0.75 -0.94 6.62
C ILE A 55 -1.32 -1.76 5.45
N GLU A 56 -2.61 -2.06 5.45
CA GLU A 56 -3.25 -2.80 4.36
C GLU A 56 -3.22 -2.03 3.03
N ARG A 57 -3.45 -0.72 3.09
CA ARG A 57 -3.36 0.17 1.92
C ARG A 57 -1.97 0.16 1.33
N VAL A 58 -0.94 0.35 2.16
CA VAL A 58 0.48 0.33 1.74
C VAL A 58 0.87 -1.05 1.21
N SER A 59 0.50 -2.12 1.91
CA SER A 59 0.77 -3.49 1.44
C SER A 59 0.12 -3.80 0.09
N ARG A 60 -1.10 -3.28 -0.15
CA ARG A 60 -1.79 -3.48 -1.43
C ARG A 60 -1.13 -2.71 -2.57
N GLU A 61 -0.66 -1.48 -2.33
CA GLU A 61 0.10 -0.70 -3.31
C GLU A 61 1.46 -1.33 -3.62
N LEU A 62 2.23 -1.71 -2.59
CA LEU A 62 3.57 -2.26 -2.78
C LEU A 62 3.57 -3.65 -3.45
N ARG A 63 2.43 -4.35 -3.50
CA ARG A 63 2.32 -5.63 -4.24
C ARG A 63 2.52 -5.49 -5.74
N SER A 64 2.25 -4.31 -6.31
CA SER A 64 2.54 -4.03 -7.72
C SER A 64 3.91 -3.37 -7.91
N ALA A 65 4.72 -3.19 -6.86
CA ALA A 65 6.03 -2.57 -7.02
C ALA A 65 7.00 -3.48 -7.80
N LEU A 66 7.78 -2.87 -8.68
CA LEU A 66 8.89 -3.51 -9.36
C LEU A 66 9.96 -3.94 -8.35
N SER A 67 10.50 -5.14 -8.50
CA SER A 67 11.60 -5.64 -7.67
C SER A 67 12.76 -4.66 -7.61
N GLY A 68 13.27 -4.38 -6.41
CA GLY A 68 14.35 -3.42 -6.18
C GLY A 68 13.92 -1.94 -6.21
N SER A 69 12.68 -1.60 -6.58
CA SER A 69 12.25 -0.20 -6.73
C SER A 69 11.81 0.48 -5.44
N VAL A 70 11.47 -0.26 -4.38
CA VAL A 70 10.95 0.35 -3.16
C VAL A 70 12.08 1.04 -2.40
N ARG A 71 11.97 2.36 -2.21
CA ARG A 71 12.91 3.14 -1.41
C ARG A 71 12.19 4.22 -0.60
N VAL A 72 12.90 4.78 0.38
CA VAL A 72 12.47 6.01 1.05
C VAL A 72 13.16 7.19 0.36
N SER A 73 12.36 8.13 -0.13
CA SER A 73 12.83 9.36 -0.78
C SER A 73 12.22 10.56 -0.04
N GLY A 74 13.04 11.21 0.79
CA GLY A 74 12.57 12.23 1.73
C GLY A 74 11.58 11.65 2.75
N ASN A 75 10.35 12.16 2.75
CA ASN A 75 9.28 11.71 3.64
C ASN A 75 8.31 10.71 2.98
N CYS A 76 8.61 10.27 1.75
CA CYS A 76 7.73 9.40 0.97
C CYS A 76 8.36 8.02 0.77
N VAL A 77 7.52 6.99 0.76
CA VAL A 77 7.88 5.70 0.16
C VAL A 77 7.67 5.85 -1.34
N GLU A 78 8.74 5.68 -2.11
CA GLU A 78 8.72 5.77 -3.57
C GLU A 78 8.92 4.38 -4.17
N PHE A 79 8.15 4.04 -5.20
CA PHE A 79 8.31 2.78 -5.93
C PHE A 79 7.84 2.91 -7.39
N VAL A 80 8.21 1.93 -8.22
CA VAL A 80 7.80 1.89 -9.63
C VAL A 80 6.71 0.83 -9.81
N PRO A 81 5.48 1.19 -10.22
CA PRO A 81 4.40 0.23 -10.38
C PRO A 81 4.56 -0.61 -11.67
N VAL A 82 4.35 -1.91 -11.53
CA VAL A 82 4.27 -2.89 -12.62
C VAL A 82 2.85 -2.90 -13.17
N LEU A 83 2.71 -2.56 -14.44
CA LEU A 83 1.44 -2.52 -15.17
C LEU A 83 1.15 -3.84 -15.89
N ALA A 84 2.18 -4.47 -16.44
CA ALA A 84 2.09 -5.78 -17.06
C ALA A 84 3.42 -6.53 -16.92
N ALA A 85 3.38 -7.85 -17.08
CA ALA A 85 4.56 -8.69 -17.10
C ALA A 85 4.43 -9.74 -18.21
N SER A 86 5.54 -10.09 -18.83
CA SER A 86 5.60 -11.17 -19.82
C SER A 86 6.95 -11.87 -19.79
N LEU A 87 7.12 -12.82 -20.71
CA LEU A 87 8.37 -13.46 -21.04
C LEU A 87 8.87 -12.89 -22.37
N TYR A 88 10.13 -12.47 -22.44
CA TYR A 88 10.71 -12.06 -23.72
C TYR A 88 11.20 -13.27 -24.52
N THR A 89 10.85 -13.27 -25.79
CA THR A 89 11.25 -14.26 -26.79
C THR A 89 12.56 -13.85 -27.48
N ASP A 90 12.72 -12.56 -27.74
CA ASP A 90 13.94 -11.94 -28.25
C ASP A 90 14.25 -10.64 -27.50
N MET A 91 15.52 -10.45 -27.15
CA MET A 91 15.98 -9.30 -26.35
C MET A 91 17.48 -9.03 -26.59
N PRO A 92 17.89 -7.79 -26.88
CA PRO A 92 19.30 -7.41 -26.97
C PRO A 92 19.95 -7.41 -25.57
N ILE A 93 20.90 -8.32 -25.34
CA ILE A 93 21.60 -8.49 -24.07
C ILE A 93 23.11 -8.46 -24.31
N ALA A 94 23.81 -7.58 -23.61
CA ALA A 94 25.26 -7.44 -23.71
C ALA A 94 25.98 -8.79 -23.47
N GLY A 95 26.87 -9.15 -24.39
CA GLY A 95 27.61 -10.42 -24.34
C GLY A 95 26.87 -11.63 -24.93
N LEU A 96 25.57 -11.53 -25.22
CA LEU A 96 24.78 -12.57 -25.90
C LEU A 96 24.31 -12.14 -27.30
N SER A 97 23.90 -10.89 -27.45
CA SER A 97 23.40 -10.29 -28.70
C SER A 97 23.85 -8.83 -28.83
N ALA A 98 23.87 -8.32 -30.07
CA ALA A 98 24.17 -6.91 -30.32
C ALA A 98 23.00 -6.01 -29.88
N ALA A 99 23.27 -4.72 -29.69
CA ALA A 99 22.22 -3.74 -29.48
C ALA A 99 21.24 -3.75 -30.67
N ALA A 100 19.95 -3.65 -30.36
CA ALA A 100 18.87 -3.71 -31.33
C ALA A 100 17.83 -2.60 -31.07
N ASP A 101 17.00 -2.34 -32.07
CA ASP A 101 15.98 -1.29 -32.02
C ASP A 101 14.66 -1.81 -31.45
N SER A 102 14.49 -3.13 -31.38
CA SER A 102 13.26 -3.77 -30.95
C SER A 102 13.51 -4.96 -30.03
N PHE A 103 12.44 -5.42 -29.40
CA PHE A 103 12.40 -6.64 -28.60
C PHE A 103 11.04 -7.33 -28.79
N SER A 104 11.00 -8.63 -28.53
CA SER A 104 9.77 -9.41 -28.67
C SER A 104 9.41 -10.14 -27.39
N ILE A 105 8.11 -10.28 -27.17
CA ILE A 105 7.54 -10.94 -26.00
C ILE A 105 6.47 -11.95 -26.39
N VAL A 106 6.24 -12.92 -25.50
CA VAL A 106 4.98 -13.67 -25.53
C VAL A 106 3.83 -12.67 -25.39
N SER A 107 2.87 -12.73 -26.32
CA SER A 107 1.82 -11.73 -26.41
C SER A 107 1.03 -11.64 -25.11
N THR A 108 0.86 -10.42 -24.61
CA THR A 108 0.08 -10.11 -23.41
C THR A 108 -0.54 -8.73 -23.58
N VAL A 109 -1.53 -8.42 -22.75
CA VAL A 109 -2.13 -7.09 -22.72
C VAL A 109 -1.20 -6.13 -21.98
N VAL A 110 -0.58 -5.20 -22.72
CA VAL A 110 0.23 -4.11 -22.16
C VAL A 110 -0.60 -2.82 -22.18
N PRO A 111 -0.86 -2.18 -21.03
CA PRO A 111 -1.58 -0.91 -20.98
C PRO A 111 -0.85 0.19 -21.76
N SER A 112 -1.60 1.08 -22.40
CA SER A 112 -1.03 2.21 -23.16
C SER A 112 -0.30 3.25 -22.30
N THR A 113 -0.45 3.19 -20.98
CA THR A 113 0.28 4.04 -20.02
C THR A 113 1.68 3.51 -19.71
N ALA A 114 2.00 2.27 -20.10
CA ALA A 114 3.35 1.74 -19.94
C ALA A 114 4.32 2.51 -20.83
N SER A 115 5.35 3.08 -20.21
CA SER A 115 6.34 3.92 -20.90
C SER A 115 7.74 3.31 -20.87
N ARG A 116 7.99 2.39 -19.94
CA ARG A 116 9.30 1.76 -19.75
C ARG A 116 9.15 0.25 -19.58
N VAL A 117 10.18 -0.46 -19.99
CA VAL A 117 10.38 -1.88 -19.71
C VAL A 117 11.54 -2.06 -18.75
N ALA A 118 11.39 -2.97 -17.80
CA ALA A 118 12.40 -3.33 -16.82
C ALA A 118 12.78 -4.81 -16.98
N VAL A 119 14.08 -5.08 -17.00
CA VAL A 119 14.64 -6.43 -17.06
C VAL A 119 15.69 -6.58 -15.96
N TYR A 120 15.49 -7.60 -15.13
CA TYR A 120 16.43 -8.05 -14.11
C TYR A 120 16.93 -6.92 -13.17
N THR A 121 15.99 -6.24 -12.50
CA THR A 121 16.30 -5.27 -11.45
C THR A 121 16.39 -5.96 -10.09
N LEU A 122 17.49 -5.76 -9.38
CA LEU A 122 17.76 -6.38 -8.08
C LEU A 122 17.72 -5.35 -6.95
N ASP A 123 18.17 -4.13 -7.21
CA ASP A 123 18.22 -3.06 -6.22
C ASP A 123 17.73 -1.69 -6.75
N ALA A 124 17.77 -0.68 -5.89
CA ALA A 124 17.32 0.67 -6.21
C ALA A 124 18.25 1.41 -7.19
N ALA A 125 19.54 1.04 -7.26
CA ALA A 125 20.45 1.62 -8.24
C ALA A 125 20.09 1.14 -9.65
N ASP A 126 19.65 -0.11 -9.80
CA ASP A 126 19.11 -0.62 -11.07
C ASP A 126 17.86 0.14 -11.52
N VAL A 127 17.06 0.66 -10.60
CA VAL A 127 15.81 1.35 -10.96
C VAL A 127 16.01 2.86 -11.18
N TYR A 128 16.75 3.52 -10.29
CA TYR A 128 16.85 4.98 -10.25
C TYR A 128 18.23 5.54 -10.62
N GLY A 129 19.27 4.72 -10.68
CA GLY A 129 20.65 5.15 -10.92
C GLY A 129 20.99 5.49 -12.37
N GLY A 130 19.99 5.70 -13.23
CA GLY A 130 20.20 5.83 -14.68
C GLY A 130 20.69 4.53 -15.32
N SER A 131 20.34 3.39 -14.72
CA SER A 131 20.85 2.08 -15.11
C SER A 131 20.37 1.64 -16.50
N SER A 132 21.05 0.60 -17.01
CA SER A 132 20.69 -0.07 -18.25
C SER A 132 19.59 -1.11 -18.14
N HIS A 133 19.03 -1.32 -16.94
CA HIS A 133 17.99 -2.29 -16.64
C HIS A 133 16.57 -1.78 -16.93
N LEU A 134 16.41 -0.48 -17.18
CA LEU A 134 15.16 0.11 -17.63
C LEU A 134 15.35 0.85 -18.96
N ARG A 135 14.47 0.58 -19.92
CA ARG A 135 14.47 1.23 -21.23
C ARG A 135 13.10 1.77 -21.58
N SER A 136 13.06 2.92 -22.23
CA SER A 136 11.81 3.46 -22.79
C SER A 136 11.47 2.73 -24.07
N PHE A 137 10.19 2.46 -24.27
CA PHE A 137 9.66 1.83 -25.48
C PHE A 137 8.39 2.56 -25.91
N ASP A 138 7.99 2.41 -27.17
CA ASP A 138 6.73 2.96 -27.65
C ASP A 138 5.67 1.86 -27.77
N VAL A 139 4.65 1.90 -26.91
CA VAL A 139 3.54 0.94 -26.91
C VAL A 139 2.74 0.96 -28.23
N ALA A 140 2.76 2.07 -28.98
CA ALA A 140 2.05 2.18 -30.26
C ALA A 140 2.71 1.37 -31.38
N THR A 141 3.98 0.97 -31.22
CA THR A 141 4.73 0.15 -32.19
C THR A 141 4.41 -1.34 -32.10
N ALA A 142 3.49 -1.73 -31.20
CA ALA A 142 3.09 -3.11 -31.00
C ALA A 142 2.68 -3.80 -32.32
N SER A 143 3.51 -4.74 -32.76
CA SER A 143 3.22 -5.62 -33.90
C SER A 143 3.04 -7.04 -33.38
N SER A 144 1.88 -7.64 -33.61
CA SER A 144 1.58 -8.99 -33.10
C SER A 144 1.44 -10.00 -34.24
N ALA A 145 2.21 -11.08 -34.17
CA ALA A 145 2.17 -12.19 -35.11
C ALA A 145 2.39 -13.52 -34.38
N ALA A 146 1.63 -14.56 -34.73
CA ALA A 146 1.82 -15.92 -34.21
C ALA A 146 1.92 -16.08 -32.67
N GLY A 147 1.24 -15.22 -31.90
CA GLY A 147 1.26 -15.26 -30.43
C GLY A 147 2.45 -14.54 -29.78
N GLU A 148 3.23 -13.82 -30.57
CA GLU A 148 4.34 -12.96 -30.16
C GLU A 148 3.99 -11.51 -30.46
N THR A 149 4.41 -10.59 -29.60
CA THR A 149 4.28 -9.15 -29.81
C THR A 149 5.66 -8.51 -29.77
N THR A 150 6.00 -7.78 -30.83
CA THR A 150 7.23 -7.01 -30.97
C THR A 150 6.96 -5.55 -30.69
N TYR A 151 7.89 -4.90 -29.99
CA TYR A 151 7.88 -3.48 -29.68
C TYR A 151 9.23 -2.87 -30.04
N ASP A 152 9.20 -1.60 -30.44
CA ASP A 152 10.39 -0.81 -30.68
C ASP A 152 10.76 0.02 -29.44
N PHE A 153 12.06 0.14 -29.18
CA PHE A 153 12.57 1.08 -28.19
C PHE A 153 12.39 2.52 -28.66
N SER A 154 12.14 3.44 -27.73
CA SER A 154 11.96 4.86 -28.08
C SER A 154 13.25 5.51 -28.59
N ALA A 155 14.41 4.91 -28.33
CA ALA A 155 15.71 5.36 -28.80
C ALA A 155 16.50 4.16 -29.34
N PRO A 156 16.91 4.13 -30.61
CA PRO A 156 17.77 3.08 -31.15
C PRO A 156 19.27 3.36 -30.90
N ALA A 157 20.17 2.38 -30.75
CA ALA A 157 19.96 0.96 -30.49
C ALA A 157 20.14 0.68 -28.98
N GLN A 158 19.32 -0.18 -28.38
CA GLN A 158 19.38 -0.49 -26.95
C GLN A 158 19.90 -1.91 -26.69
N GLN A 159 20.48 -2.08 -25.51
CA GLN A 159 20.79 -3.38 -24.94
C GLN A 159 20.63 -3.35 -23.42
N PHE A 160 20.28 -4.49 -22.86
CA PHE A 160 20.29 -4.74 -21.43
C PHE A 160 21.64 -5.32 -21.02
N PRO A 161 22.13 -5.00 -19.82
CA PRO A 161 23.45 -5.45 -19.37
C PRO A 161 23.46 -6.95 -19.04
N GLU A 162 22.32 -7.51 -18.61
CA GLU A 162 22.24 -8.89 -18.14
C GLU A 162 20.89 -9.54 -18.48
N GLN A 163 20.92 -10.85 -18.66
CA GLN A 163 19.75 -11.67 -18.93
C GLN A 163 18.96 -11.95 -17.64
N SER A 164 17.62 -11.85 -17.69
CA SER A 164 16.78 -12.39 -16.62
C SER A 164 16.84 -13.93 -16.63
N PRO A 165 17.16 -14.62 -15.51
CA PRO A 165 17.19 -16.09 -15.45
C PRO A 165 15.88 -16.75 -15.89
N GLY A 166 14.75 -16.08 -15.62
CA GLY A 166 13.42 -16.53 -16.03
C GLY A 166 12.92 -15.91 -17.33
N ARG A 167 13.75 -15.19 -18.07
CA ARG A 167 13.40 -14.40 -19.27
C ARG A 167 12.22 -13.45 -19.05
N ARG A 168 12.08 -12.91 -17.82
CA ARG A 168 10.97 -12.04 -17.47
C ARG A 168 11.24 -10.60 -17.87
N ILE A 169 10.19 -9.95 -18.33
CA ILE A 169 10.14 -8.51 -18.61
C ILE A 169 8.93 -7.92 -17.89
N TYR A 170 9.11 -6.72 -17.35
CA TYR A 170 8.07 -5.97 -16.67
C TYR A 170 7.82 -4.65 -17.39
N PHE A 171 6.56 -4.34 -17.66
CA PHE A 171 6.12 -3.07 -18.21
C PHE A 171 5.71 -2.16 -17.07
N VAL A 172 6.29 -0.97 -17.01
CA VAL A 172 6.18 -0.07 -15.87
C VAL A 172 5.85 1.36 -16.29
N ASP A 173 5.32 2.11 -15.34
CA ASP A 173 5.09 3.54 -15.46
C ASP A 173 6.22 4.35 -14.74
N GLN A 174 5.99 5.64 -14.53
CA GLN A 174 6.81 6.51 -13.72
C GLN A 174 6.76 6.14 -12.23
N PRO A 175 7.82 6.46 -11.46
CA PRO A 175 7.81 6.32 -10.01
C PRO A 175 6.67 7.12 -9.36
N VAL A 176 6.11 6.58 -8.27
CA VAL A 176 5.07 7.21 -7.43
C VAL A 176 5.51 7.36 -5.98
#